data_AF-A0A9Q9K5R0-F1
#
_entry.id   AF-A0A9Q9K5R0-F1
#
_cell.length_a   1.000
_cell.length_b   1.000
_cell.length_c   1.000
_cell.angle_alpha   90.00
_cell.angle_beta   90.00
_cell.angle_gamma   90.00
#
_symmetry.space_group_name_H-M   'P 1'
#
loop_
_entity.id
_entity.type
_entity.pdbx_description
1 polymer ?
#
loop_
_entity_poly.entity_id
_entity_poly.type
_entity_poly.pdbx_seq_one_letter_code
_entity_poly.pdbx_strand_id
1 'polypeptide(L)'
;MTEPLSNKQLLLLLIYSGFTTRQIYRLFPDFEKLVGKKHILIERLEACRDRHIQAKVNTLKTIDIHVIEQQLITQNIHAVSIDDSQYPHLLKYIYDPPPILFCRGKCQLLKHSNTLAIVGSRVHTQYTNKVLSDFMPHFAKAKLTIVSGLAKGADALAHEIAIKNGCATIGVLGFGHLHHYPRDTRYLRDEMEKYHITISEYPPFVPPAKFRFPERNRIISGLSKGVFITEAKERSGALITVDQALQQNRNVYVLPGDIYNPYTKGNLLRIQEGAEIILSEKDIMKDYCQ
;
A
#
# COMPACT_ATOMS: atom_id res chain seq x y z
N MET A 1 3.59 -22.45 -31.86
CA MET A 1 3.64 -22.69 -30.40
C MET A 1 3.52 -21.35 -29.72
N THR A 2 2.49 -21.13 -28.90
CA THR A 2 2.39 -19.91 -28.08
C THR A 2 3.54 -19.89 -27.08
N GLU A 3 4.22 -18.76 -26.93
CA GLU A 3 5.29 -18.62 -25.94
C GLU A 3 4.77 -18.93 -24.52
N PRO A 4 5.60 -19.52 -23.65
CA PRO A 4 5.19 -19.79 -22.28
C PRO A 4 4.91 -18.48 -21.54
N LEU A 5 3.76 -18.40 -20.85
CA LEU A 5 3.39 -17.23 -20.08
C LEU A 5 4.43 -16.92 -19.01
N SER A 6 4.82 -15.64 -18.92
CA SER A 6 5.65 -15.15 -17.82
C SER A 6 4.93 -15.25 -16.47
N ASN A 7 5.70 -15.16 -15.40
CA ASN A 7 5.18 -15.19 -14.03
C ASN A 7 4.14 -14.08 -13.77
N LYS A 8 4.48 -12.86 -14.18
CA LYS A 8 3.60 -11.68 -14.13
C LYS A 8 2.29 -11.90 -14.87
N GLN A 9 2.35 -12.48 -16.06
CA GLN A 9 1.15 -12.78 -16.85
C GLN A 9 0.24 -13.80 -16.16
N LEU A 10 0.82 -14.83 -15.55
CA LEU A 10 0.06 -15.81 -14.80
C LEU A 10 -0.63 -15.19 -13.56
N LEU A 11 0.07 -14.32 -12.83
CA LEU A 11 -0.51 -13.57 -11.72
C LEU A 11 -1.63 -12.63 -12.17
N LEU A 12 -1.45 -11.91 -13.28
CA LEU A 12 -2.50 -11.06 -13.85
C LEU A 12 -3.75 -11.86 -14.16
N LEU A 13 -3.61 -13.01 -14.82
CA LEU A 13 -4.73 -13.90 -15.12
C LEU A 13 -5.46 -14.37 -13.85
N LEU A 14 -4.73 -14.79 -12.82
CA LEU A 14 -5.31 -15.20 -11.54
C LEU A 14 -6.08 -14.06 -10.87
N ILE A 15 -5.47 -12.88 -10.74
CA ILE A 15 -6.08 -11.75 -10.06
C ILE A 15 -7.31 -11.25 -10.84
N TYR A 16 -7.23 -11.14 -12.17
CA TYR A 16 -8.37 -10.74 -13.01
C TYR A 16 -9.50 -11.79 -13.02
N SER A 17 -9.18 -13.05 -12.76
CA SER A 17 -10.18 -14.11 -12.53
C SER A 17 -10.79 -14.08 -11.13
N GLY A 18 -10.35 -13.15 -10.27
CA GLY A 18 -10.89 -12.89 -8.95
C GLY A 18 -10.22 -13.66 -7.81
N PHE A 19 -9.07 -14.30 -8.03
CA PHE A 19 -8.30 -14.90 -6.94
C PHE A 19 -7.71 -13.82 -6.04
N THR A 20 -7.87 -13.97 -4.72
CA THR A 20 -7.27 -13.06 -3.75
C THR A 20 -5.82 -13.46 -3.48
N THR A 21 -5.01 -12.53 -2.97
CA THR A 21 -3.63 -12.78 -2.55
C THR A 21 -3.49 -14.00 -1.64
N ARG A 22 -4.35 -14.11 -0.62
CA ARG A 22 -4.37 -15.27 0.28
C ARG A 22 -4.70 -16.57 -0.45
N GLN A 23 -5.61 -16.54 -1.41
CA GLN A 23 -5.94 -17.72 -2.20
C GLN A 23 -4.77 -18.13 -3.09
N ILE A 24 -4.07 -17.16 -3.71
CA ILE A 24 -2.89 -17.43 -4.54
C ILE A 24 -1.81 -18.11 -3.71
N TYR A 25 -1.41 -17.55 -2.57
CA TYR A 25 -0.37 -18.16 -1.73
C TYR A 25 -0.79 -19.52 -1.13
N ARG A 26 -2.06 -19.68 -0.75
CA ARG A 26 -2.56 -20.94 -0.19
C ARG A 26 -2.61 -22.07 -1.23
N LEU A 27 -3.06 -21.75 -2.45
CA LEU A 27 -3.25 -22.75 -3.51
C LEU A 27 -1.94 -23.01 -4.26
N PHE A 28 -1.04 -22.02 -4.29
CA PHE A 28 0.21 -22.05 -5.02
C PHE A 28 1.37 -21.55 -4.15
N PRO A 29 1.71 -22.25 -3.05
CA PRO A 29 2.87 -21.89 -2.23
C PRO A 29 4.19 -22.02 -3.01
N ASP A 30 4.19 -22.85 -4.06
CA ASP A 30 5.29 -23.09 -5.00
C ASP A 30 5.11 -22.30 -6.31
N PHE A 31 4.44 -21.15 -6.28
CA PHE A 31 4.04 -20.41 -7.49
C PHE A 31 5.19 -20.15 -8.48
N GLU A 32 6.41 -19.87 -7.99
CA GLU A 32 7.60 -19.69 -8.84
C GLU A 32 7.91 -20.92 -9.72
N LYS A 33 7.51 -22.14 -9.32
CA LYS A 33 7.69 -23.38 -10.11
C LYS A 33 6.64 -23.57 -11.21
N LEU A 34 5.60 -22.73 -11.22
CA LEU A 34 4.46 -22.78 -12.14
C LEU A 34 4.59 -21.84 -13.35
N VAL A 35 5.69 -21.07 -13.43
CA VAL A 35 6.01 -20.22 -14.57
C VAL A 35 6.03 -21.04 -15.86
N GLY A 36 5.34 -20.54 -16.89
CA GLY A 36 5.18 -21.25 -18.18
C GLY A 36 4.24 -22.47 -18.15
N LYS A 37 3.62 -22.81 -17.01
CA LYS A 37 2.83 -24.05 -16.83
C LYS A 37 1.35 -23.77 -16.50
N LYS A 38 0.69 -22.92 -17.30
CA LYS A 38 -0.74 -22.58 -17.13
C LYS A 38 -1.66 -23.81 -17.10
N HIS A 39 -1.37 -24.84 -17.90
CA HIS A 39 -2.17 -26.08 -17.93
C HIS A 39 -2.15 -26.81 -16.58
N ILE A 40 -0.97 -26.98 -15.97
CA ILE A 40 -0.83 -27.60 -14.63
C ILE A 40 -1.59 -26.79 -13.57
N LEU A 41 -1.54 -25.47 -13.67
CA LEU A 41 -2.28 -24.59 -12.75
C LEU A 41 -3.79 -24.80 -12.89
N ILE A 42 -4.31 -24.89 -14.12
CA ILE A 42 -5.74 -25.17 -14.37
C ILE A 42 -6.12 -26.55 -13.83
N GLU A 43 -5.35 -27.60 -14.14
CA GLU A 43 -5.61 -28.97 -13.66
C GLU A 43 -5.67 -29.04 -12.11
N ARG A 44 -4.71 -28.39 -11.43
CA ARG A 44 -4.70 -28.31 -9.95
C ARG A 44 -5.95 -27.60 -9.40
N LEU A 45 -6.39 -26.54 -10.07
CA LEU A 45 -7.58 -25.81 -9.64
C LEU A 45 -8.88 -26.56 -9.93
N GLU A 46 -8.96 -27.28 -11.04
CA GLU A 46 -10.12 -28.11 -11.39
C GLU A 46 -10.34 -29.24 -10.38
N ALA A 47 -9.27 -29.77 -9.80
CA ALA A 47 -9.35 -30.77 -8.73
C ALA A 47 -9.97 -30.21 -7.43
N CYS A 48 -10.05 -28.89 -7.25
CA CYS A 48 -10.65 -28.28 -6.06
C CYS A 48 -12.19 -28.37 -6.09
N ARG A 49 -12.81 -29.04 -5.11
CA ARG A 49 -14.29 -29.19 -5.02
C ARG A 49 -15.04 -27.93 -4.56
N ASP A 50 -14.37 -26.80 -4.37
CA ASP A 50 -14.97 -25.55 -3.91
C ASP A 50 -15.66 -24.81 -5.08
N ARG A 51 -16.98 -24.60 -4.96
CA ARG A 51 -17.80 -23.94 -5.99
C ARG A 51 -17.32 -22.51 -6.31
N HIS A 52 -16.82 -21.77 -5.32
CA HIS A 52 -16.30 -20.41 -5.54
C HIS A 52 -14.97 -20.42 -6.28
N ILE A 53 -14.14 -21.46 -6.11
CA ILE A 53 -12.92 -21.63 -6.89
C ILE A 53 -13.25 -22.00 -8.33
N GLN A 54 -14.19 -22.91 -8.56
CA GLN A 54 -14.61 -23.34 -9.90
C GLN A 54 -15.14 -22.18 -10.75
N ALA A 55 -15.91 -21.27 -10.17
CA ALA A 55 -16.36 -20.07 -10.88
C ALA A 55 -15.18 -19.22 -11.39
N LYS A 56 -14.12 -19.07 -10.59
CA LYS A 56 -12.90 -18.33 -10.98
C LYS A 56 -12.08 -19.08 -12.02
N VAL A 57 -12.04 -20.41 -11.96
CA VAL A 57 -11.39 -21.26 -12.97
C VAL A 57 -12.05 -21.11 -14.33
N ASN A 58 -13.38 -21.07 -14.38
CA ASN A 58 -14.10 -20.86 -15.63
C ASN A 58 -13.76 -19.50 -16.25
N THR A 59 -13.67 -18.44 -15.44
CA THR A 59 -13.18 -17.13 -15.88
C THR A 59 -11.72 -17.19 -16.36
N LEU A 60 -10.85 -17.90 -15.64
CA LEU A 60 -9.42 -18.03 -15.98
C LEU A 60 -9.18 -18.70 -17.36
N LYS A 61 -10.07 -19.60 -17.75
CA LYS A 61 -10.02 -20.27 -19.05
C LYS A 61 -10.38 -19.35 -20.21
N THR A 62 -11.22 -18.34 -19.99
CA THR A 62 -11.75 -17.47 -21.04
C THR A 62 -11.03 -16.14 -21.14
N ILE A 63 -10.38 -15.68 -20.07
CA ILE A 63 -9.61 -14.43 -20.08
C ILE A 63 -8.36 -14.55 -20.98
N ASP A 64 -8.18 -13.53 -21.81
CA ASP A 64 -6.99 -13.31 -22.62
C ASP A 64 -6.03 -12.33 -21.91
N ILE A 65 -4.77 -12.76 -21.77
CA ILE A 65 -3.71 -11.94 -21.17
C ILE A 65 -3.40 -10.70 -22.01
N HIS A 66 -3.46 -10.80 -23.34
CA HIS A 66 -3.13 -9.67 -24.21
C HIS A 66 -4.16 -8.55 -24.08
N VAL A 67 -5.43 -8.89 -23.85
CA VAL A 67 -6.48 -7.91 -23.55
C VAL A 67 -6.17 -7.18 -22.23
N ILE A 68 -5.73 -7.90 -21.20
CA ILE A 68 -5.34 -7.30 -19.91
C ILE A 68 -4.17 -6.34 -20.09
N GLU A 69 -3.10 -6.79 -20.74
CA GLU A 69 -1.89 -5.99 -20.95
C GLU A 69 -2.21 -4.72 -21.76
N GLN A 70 -3.00 -4.83 -22.83
CA GLN A 70 -3.43 -3.68 -23.62
C GLN A 70 -4.30 -2.71 -22.81
N GLN A 71 -5.19 -3.20 -21.96
CA GLN A 71 -5.96 -2.34 -21.04
C GLN A 71 -5.05 -1.58 -20.06
N LEU A 72 -4.05 -2.24 -19.50
CA LEU A 72 -3.10 -1.62 -18.59
C LEU A 72 -2.27 -0.53 -19.30
N ILE A 73 -1.76 -0.82 -20.50
CA ILE A 73 -1.00 0.13 -21.32
C ILE A 73 -1.85 1.35 -21.67
N THR A 74 -3.05 1.14 -22.23
CA THR A 74 -3.95 2.24 -22.64
C THR A 74 -4.39 3.13 -21.48
N GLN A 75 -4.44 2.59 -20.25
CA GLN A 75 -4.80 3.32 -19.04
C GLN A 75 -3.60 3.89 -18.28
N ASN A 76 -2.38 3.76 -18.84
CA ASN A 76 -1.11 4.14 -18.22
C ASN A 76 -0.96 3.54 -16.80
N ILE A 77 -1.25 2.25 -16.67
CA ILE A 77 -1.10 1.48 -15.44
C ILE A 77 0.00 0.44 -15.66
N HIS A 78 0.99 0.44 -14.78
CA HIS A 78 2.09 -0.51 -14.81
C HIS A 78 1.83 -1.59 -13.77
N ALA A 79 1.91 -2.86 -14.16
CA ALA A 79 1.86 -3.98 -13.23
C ALA A 79 3.28 -4.39 -12.82
N VAL A 80 3.57 -4.27 -11.53
CA VAL A 80 4.85 -4.69 -10.92
C VAL A 80 4.60 -5.96 -10.11
N SER A 81 5.15 -7.09 -10.53
CA SER A 81 5.02 -8.37 -9.84
C SER A 81 6.10 -8.55 -8.76
N ILE A 82 5.85 -9.44 -7.79
CA ILE A 82 6.73 -9.70 -6.63
C ILE A 82 8.17 -10.15 -6.97
N ASP A 83 8.38 -10.61 -8.20
CA ASP A 83 9.67 -11.01 -8.77
C ASP A 83 10.33 -9.90 -9.61
N ASP A 84 9.64 -8.81 -9.90
CA ASP A 84 10.25 -7.67 -10.60
C ASP A 84 11.30 -7.01 -9.71
N SER A 85 12.41 -6.59 -10.32
CA SER A 85 13.47 -5.82 -9.63
C SER A 85 13.00 -4.47 -9.08
N GLN A 86 11.83 -3.98 -9.51
CA GLN A 86 11.21 -2.75 -9.00
C GLN A 86 10.31 -3.00 -7.79
N TYR A 87 10.00 -4.26 -7.46
CA TYR A 87 9.12 -4.56 -6.35
C TYR A 87 9.78 -4.14 -5.02
N PRO A 88 9.08 -3.39 -4.14
CA PRO A 88 9.67 -2.88 -2.92
C PRO A 88 10.17 -3.98 -1.99
N HIS A 89 11.46 -3.95 -1.65
CA HIS A 89 12.10 -4.99 -0.84
C HIS A 89 11.39 -5.19 0.50
N LEU A 90 11.11 -4.11 1.24
CA LEU A 90 10.44 -4.19 2.54
C LEU A 90 9.05 -4.83 2.46
N LEU A 91 8.30 -4.53 1.39
CA LEU A 91 6.95 -5.06 1.20
C LEU A 91 6.99 -6.55 0.90
N LYS A 92 8.02 -7.04 0.20
CA LYS A 92 8.16 -8.46 -0.14
C LYS A 92 8.22 -9.39 1.07
N TYR A 93 8.66 -8.88 2.23
CA TYR A 93 8.85 -9.67 3.46
C TYR A 93 7.74 -9.50 4.50
N ILE A 94 6.61 -8.87 4.15
CA ILE A 94 5.44 -8.94 5.04
C ILE A 94 4.81 -10.33 4.99
N TYR A 95 3.88 -10.63 5.90
CA TYR A 95 3.22 -11.93 5.96
C TYR A 95 2.39 -12.28 4.70
N ASP A 96 1.68 -11.30 4.12
CA ASP A 96 0.82 -11.48 2.95
C ASP A 96 1.09 -10.43 1.85
N PRO A 97 2.29 -10.45 1.23
CA PRO A 97 2.72 -9.42 0.28
C PRO A 97 1.87 -9.47 -1.00
N PRO A 98 1.43 -8.33 -1.56
CA PRO A 98 0.63 -8.34 -2.78
C PRO A 98 1.44 -8.91 -3.96
N PRO A 99 0.97 -9.93 -4.68
CA PRO A 99 1.75 -10.57 -5.74
C PRO A 99 1.94 -9.64 -6.95
N ILE A 100 1.03 -8.69 -7.15
CA ILE A 100 1.13 -7.59 -8.12
C ILE A 100 0.74 -6.28 -7.46
N LEU A 101 1.49 -5.23 -7.78
CA LEU A 101 1.12 -3.84 -7.58
C LEU A 101 0.75 -3.21 -8.92
N PHE A 102 -0.49 -2.75 -9.05
CA PHE A 102 -0.90 -1.84 -10.12
C PHE A 102 -0.44 -0.44 -9.75
N CYS A 103 0.29 0.21 -10.64
CA CYS A 103 1.01 1.45 -10.37
C CYS A 103 0.68 2.50 -11.42
N ARG A 104 0.48 3.75 -11.00
CA ARG A 104 0.34 4.89 -11.93
C ARG A 104 1.21 6.06 -11.47
N GLY A 105 2.04 6.57 -12.37
CA GLY A 105 3.05 7.58 -12.10
C GLY A 105 4.48 7.01 -12.17
N LYS A 106 5.39 7.59 -11.40
CA LYS A 106 6.84 7.32 -11.38
C LYS A 106 7.17 6.03 -10.61
N CYS A 107 7.13 4.89 -11.30
CA CYS A 107 7.43 3.57 -10.73
C CYS A 107 8.83 3.45 -10.12
N GLN A 108 9.80 4.30 -10.49
CA GLN A 108 11.12 4.29 -9.84
C GLN A 108 11.07 4.56 -8.32
N LEU A 109 10.03 5.24 -7.83
CA LEU A 109 9.87 5.54 -6.39
C LEU A 109 9.68 4.27 -5.54
N LEU A 110 9.25 3.16 -6.15
CA LEU A 110 9.12 1.86 -5.47
C LEU A 110 10.45 1.29 -4.99
N LYS A 111 11.57 1.72 -5.57
CA LYS A 111 12.92 1.31 -5.17
C LYS A 111 13.47 2.12 -3.99
N HIS A 112 12.79 3.18 -3.56
CA HIS A 112 13.26 3.99 -2.45
C HIS A 112 13.22 3.15 -1.15
N SER A 113 14.35 3.08 -0.46
CA SER A 113 14.49 2.34 0.80
C SER A 113 14.21 3.19 2.04
N ASN A 114 14.35 4.52 1.95
CA ASN A 114 14.10 5.46 3.05
C ASN A 114 12.65 5.95 3.03
N THR A 115 11.72 5.04 3.33
CA THR A 115 10.28 5.28 3.34
C THR A 115 9.74 5.42 4.75
N LEU A 116 8.94 6.47 4.98
CA LEU A 116 8.23 6.72 6.24
C LEU A 116 6.73 6.73 5.95
N ALA A 117 5.97 5.86 6.62
CA ALA A 117 4.53 5.94 6.56
C ALA A 117 4.05 7.04 7.49
N ILE A 118 3.16 7.92 7.04
CA ILE A 118 2.49 8.90 7.89
C ILE A 118 1.00 8.62 7.84
N VAL A 119 0.40 8.32 8.99
CA VAL A 119 -1.02 7.97 9.11
C VAL A 119 -1.66 8.73 10.26
N GLY A 120 -2.98 8.89 10.21
CA GLY A 120 -3.70 9.50 11.31
C GLY A 120 -5.20 9.59 11.09
N SER A 121 -5.83 10.43 11.89
CA SER A 121 -7.26 10.63 11.89
C SER A 121 -7.73 11.35 10.62
N ARG A 122 -8.93 10.99 10.16
CA ARG A 122 -9.64 11.72 9.10
C ARG A 122 -10.07 13.13 9.51
N VAL A 123 -10.11 13.38 10.82
CA VAL A 123 -10.36 14.68 11.45
C VAL A 123 -9.22 14.91 12.43
N HIS A 124 -8.36 15.87 12.11
CA HIS A 124 -7.19 16.23 12.91
C HIS A 124 -7.29 17.69 13.34
N THR A 125 -6.51 18.07 14.34
CA THR A 125 -6.43 19.45 14.81
C THR A 125 -5.34 20.21 14.05
N GLN A 126 -5.13 21.48 14.40
CA GLN A 126 -3.98 22.24 13.90
C GLN A 126 -2.64 21.65 14.36
N TYR A 127 -2.64 20.84 15.42
CA TYR A 127 -1.43 20.19 15.94
C TYR A 127 -0.75 19.33 14.87
N THR A 128 -1.51 18.43 14.20
CA THR A 128 -1.00 17.64 13.08
C THR A 128 -0.38 18.51 11.99
N ASN A 129 -1.05 19.61 11.60
CA ASN A 129 -0.56 20.48 10.54
C ASN A 129 0.75 21.17 10.92
N LYS A 130 0.82 21.72 12.14
CA LYS A 130 2.02 22.39 12.64
C LYS A 130 3.21 21.42 12.66
N VAL A 131 3.03 20.25 13.28
CA VAL A 131 4.09 19.24 13.36
C VAL A 131 4.55 18.78 11.98
N LEU A 132 3.64 18.45 11.07
CA LEU A 132 4.03 18.01 9.74
C LEU A 132 4.73 19.13 8.96
N SER A 133 4.28 20.37 9.08
CA SER A 133 4.92 21.53 8.45
C SER A 133 6.32 21.77 8.99
N ASP A 134 6.52 21.60 10.30
CA ASP A 134 7.80 21.76 10.96
C ASP A 134 8.78 20.61 10.62
N PHE A 135 8.29 19.36 10.57
CA PHE A 135 9.15 18.18 10.40
C PHE A 135 9.50 17.88 8.93
N MET A 136 8.58 18.15 7.99
CA MET A 136 8.75 17.75 6.59
C MET A 136 10.00 18.33 5.89
N PRO A 137 10.41 19.59 6.09
CA PRO A 137 11.65 20.11 5.51
C PRO A 137 12.89 19.27 5.86
N HIS A 138 12.92 18.70 7.07
CA HIS A 138 14.01 17.85 7.54
C HIS A 138 13.95 16.47 6.86
N PHE A 139 12.75 15.90 6.73
CA PHE A 139 12.53 14.66 5.98
C PHE A 139 12.91 14.81 4.50
N ALA A 140 12.62 15.96 3.89
CA ALA A 140 13.02 16.29 2.53
C ALA A 140 14.54 16.32 2.38
N LYS A 141 15.24 16.99 3.31
CA LYS A 141 16.71 17.05 3.33
C LYS A 141 17.34 15.66 3.45
N ALA A 142 16.74 14.77 4.22
CA ALA A 142 17.15 13.37 4.37
C ALA A 142 16.64 12.45 3.24
N LYS A 143 15.97 13.01 2.22
CA LYS A 143 15.43 12.29 1.05
C LYS A 143 14.44 11.17 1.42
N LEU A 144 13.67 11.38 2.48
CA LEU A 144 12.60 10.45 2.86
C LEU A 144 11.49 10.47 1.80
N THR A 145 10.89 9.30 1.62
CA THR A 145 9.69 9.13 0.80
C THR A 145 8.49 8.88 1.69
N ILE A 146 7.49 9.75 1.60
CA ILE A 146 6.30 9.68 2.44
C ILE A 146 5.28 8.71 1.85
N VAL A 147 4.90 7.69 2.60
CA VAL A 147 3.89 6.71 2.21
C VAL A 147 2.62 6.97 3.00
N SER A 148 1.48 7.07 2.33
CA SER A 148 0.19 7.17 3.02
C SER A 148 -0.97 6.68 2.16
N GLY A 149 -2.18 6.74 2.71
CA GLY A 149 -3.36 6.09 2.16
C GLY A 149 -4.26 6.97 1.31
N LEU A 150 -3.87 8.22 1.04
CA LEU A 150 -4.67 9.20 0.27
C LEU A 150 -6.13 9.38 0.78
N ALA A 151 -6.36 9.07 2.07
CA ALA A 151 -7.62 9.34 2.73
C ALA A 151 -7.74 10.84 3.08
N LYS A 152 -8.94 11.29 3.45
CA LYS A 152 -9.12 12.62 4.07
C LYS A 152 -8.31 12.74 5.35
N GLY A 153 -7.99 13.98 5.73
CA GLY A 153 -7.34 14.31 6.99
C GLY A 153 -5.83 14.10 6.92
N ALA A 154 -5.27 13.42 7.92
CA ALA A 154 -3.82 13.32 8.10
C ALA A 154 -3.10 12.73 6.88
N ASP A 155 -3.68 11.73 6.22
CA ASP A 155 -3.10 11.12 5.02
C ASP A 155 -2.94 12.13 3.87
N ALA A 156 -4.01 12.86 3.52
CA ALA A 156 -3.97 13.89 2.48
C ALA A 156 -3.01 15.03 2.86
N LEU A 157 -3.04 15.47 4.12
CA LEU A 157 -2.16 16.54 4.60
C LEU A 157 -0.69 16.14 4.56
N ALA A 158 -0.35 14.90 4.91
CA ALA A 158 1.00 14.37 4.82
C ALA A 158 1.52 14.40 3.38
N HIS A 159 0.71 13.97 2.41
CA HIS A 159 1.06 14.04 0.99
C HIS A 159 1.23 15.50 0.52
N GLU A 160 0.30 16.40 0.86
CA GLU A 160 0.38 17.80 0.44
C GLU A 160 1.64 18.50 0.97
N ILE A 161 1.93 18.33 2.25
CA ILE A 161 3.11 18.95 2.88
C ILE A 161 4.38 18.30 2.32
N ALA A 162 4.38 16.99 2.08
CA ALA A 162 5.49 16.29 1.44
C ALA A 162 5.80 16.89 0.05
N ILE A 163 4.78 17.04 -0.79
CA ILE A 163 4.93 17.61 -2.14
C ILE A 163 5.43 19.05 -2.07
N LYS A 164 4.83 19.89 -1.20
CA LYS A 164 5.25 21.30 -1.01
C LYS A 164 6.71 21.45 -0.59
N ASN A 165 7.25 20.49 0.16
CA ASN A 165 8.63 20.50 0.63
C ASN A 165 9.60 19.68 -0.24
N GLY A 166 9.13 19.15 -1.38
CA GLY A 166 9.98 18.40 -2.31
C GLY A 166 10.28 16.95 -1.91
N CYS A 167 9.57 16.40 -0.93
CA CYS A 167 9.62 14.96 -0.65
C CYS A 167 8.97 14.17 -1.79
N ALA A 168 9.53 12.99 -2.09
CA ALA A 168 8.80 12.00 -2.88
C ALA A 168 7.64 11.44 -2.03
N THR A 169 6.56 11.01 -2.69
CA THR A 169 5.43 10.41 -1.97
C THR A 169 4.77 9.25 -2.73
N ILE A 170 4.23 8.28 -1.99
CA ILE A 170 3.55 7.08 -2.51
C ILE A 170 2.16 6.99 -1.90
N GLY A 171 1.13 7.09 -2.75
CA GLY A 171 -0.27 6.93 -2.34
C GLY A 171 -0.73 5.50 -2.55
N VAL A 172 -0.96 4.76 -1.47
CA VAL A 172 -1.47 3.39 -1.55
C VAL A 172 -2.99 3.43 -1.63
N LEU A 173 -3.64 2.74 -2.56
CA LEU A 173 -5.10 2.78 -2.79
C LEU A 173 -5.79 1.51 -2.30
N GLY A 174 -7.02 1.64 -1.79
CA GLY A 174 -7.88 0.52 -1.38
C GLY A 174 -8.83 0.04 -2.48
N PHE A 175 -8.55 0.39 -3.74
CA PHE A 175 -9.40 0.20 -4.92
C PHE A 175 -8.57 0.32 -6.20
N GLY A 176 -9.14 -0.04 -7.34
CA GLY A 176 -8.50 0.04 -8.65
C GLY A 176 -8.39 1.46 -9.19
N HIS A 177 -7.40 1.72 -10.06
CA HIS A 177 -7.10 3.06 -10.57
C HIS A 177 -8.21 3.72 -11.42
N LEU A 178 -9.25 2.98 -11.85
CA LEU A 178 -10.41 3.55 -12.55
C LEU A 178 -11.46 4.16 -11.62
N HIS A 179 -11.28 3.98 -10.31
CA HIS A 179 -12.13 4.57 -9.28
C HIS A 179 -11.34 5.56 -8.45
N HIS A 180 -12.02 6.52 -7.81
CA HIS A 180 -11.39 7.41 -6.84
C HIS A 180 -12.28 7.62 -5.61
N TYR A 181 -11.69 7.48 -4.44
CA TYR A 181 -12.33 7.77 -3.16
C TYR A 181 -11.29 8.20 -2.12
N PRO A 182 -11.59 9.22 -1.30
CA PRO A 182 -12.76 10.10 -1.36
C PRO A 182 -12.65 11.16 -2.47
N ARG A 183 -13.78 11.66 -2.98
CA ARG A 183 -13.82 12.66 -4.08
C ARG A 183 -12.90 13.86 -3.81
N ASP A 184 -12.89 14.34 -2.57
CA ASP A 184 -12.17 15.54 -2.18
C ASP A 184 -10.65 15.42 -2.37
N THR A 185 -10.06 14.22 -2.32
CA THR A 185 -8.61 14.03 -2.53
C THR A 185 -8.24 13.80 -4.01
N ARG A 186 -9.16 14.06 -4.94
CA ARG A 186 -8.93 13.81 -6.38
C ARG A 186 -7.82 14.68 -6.95
N TYR A 187 -7.79 15.97 -6.61
CA TYR A 187 -6.75 16.88 -7.08
C TYR A 187 -5.35 16.42 -6.67
N LEU A 188 -5.23 15.98 -5.41
CA LEU A 188 -3.98 15.50 -4.85
C LEU A 188 -3.53 14.22 -5.53
N ARG A 189 -4.47 13.32 -5.83
CA ARG A 189 -4.18 12.13 -6.62
C ARG A 189 -3.65 12.47 -8.00
N ASP A 190 -4.28 13.42 -8.70
CA ASP A 190 -3.86 13.82 -10.05
C ASP A 190 -2.45 14.41 -10.05
N GLU A 191 -2.13 15.23 -9.04
CA GLU A 191 -0.78 15.73 -8.81
C GLU A 191 0.23 14.61 -8.55
N MET A 192 -0.13 13.64 -7.69
CA MET A 192 0.71 12.49 -7.39
C MET A 192 0.91 11.59 -8.61
N GLU A 193 -0.11 11.30 -9.40
CA GLU A 193 0.03 10.46 -10.61
C GLU A 193 0.88 11.15 -11.70
N LYS A 194 0.99 12.49 -11.67
CA LYS A 194 1.83 13.27 -12.57
C LYS A 194 3.30 13.34 -12.13
N TYR A 195 3.55 13.58 -10.84
CA TYR A 195 4.91 13.88 -10.34
C TYR A 195 5.49 12.85 -9.37
N HIS A 196 4.65 11.95 -8.86
CA HIS A 196 4.95 10.92 -7.87
C HIS A 196 4.34 9.59 -8.28
N ILE A 197 3.75 8.81 -7.36
CA ILE A 197 3.09 7.55 -7.70
C ILE A 197 1.89 7.25 -6.80
N THR A 198 0.88 6.61 -7.38
CA THR A 198 -0.13 5.85 -6.64
C THR A 198 -0.04 4.37 -6.98
N ILE A 199 -0.36 3.51 -6.02
CA ILE A 199 -0.35 2.06 -6.20
C ILE A 199 -1.60 1.40 -5.65
N SER A 200 -1.93 0.22 -6.14
CA SER A 200 -3.03 -0.62 -5.65
C SER A 200 -2.70 -2.10 -5.80
N GLU A 201 -3.17 -2.92 -4.87
CA GLU A 201 -3.20 -4.38 -5.03
C GLU A 201 -4.40 -4.84 -5.89
N TYR A 202 -5.38 -3.97 -6.13
CA TYR A 202 -6.61 -4.33 -6.81
C TYR A 202 -6.56 -3.98 -8.30
N PRO A 203 -7.08 -4.85 -9.19
CA PRO A 203 -7.20 -4.55 -10.61
C PRO A 203 -7.90 -3.21 -10.88
N PRO A 204 -7.60 -2.53 -12.00
CA PRO A 204 -8.04 -1.17 -12.28
C PRO A 204 -9.54 -0.92 -12.10
N PHE A 205 -10.37 -1.91 -12.43
CA PHE A 205 -11.83 -1.83 -12.40
C PHE A 205 -12.47 -2.07 -11.02
N VAL A 206 -11.69 -2.46 -10.00
CA VAL A 206 -12.26 -2.83 -8.69
C VAL A 206 -12.71 -1.59 -7.90
N PRO A 207 -13.98 -1.51 -7.47
CA PRO A 207 -14.51 -0.33 -6.78
C PRO A 207 -14.04 -0.26 -5.30
N PRO A 208 -14.17 0.90 -4.64
CA PRO A 208 -13.94 1.02 -3.20
C PRO A 208 -14.87 0.13 -2.38
N ALA A 209 -14.35 -0.52 -1.34
CA ALA A 209 -15.14 -1.27 -0.38
C ALA A 209 -14.59 -1.10 1.04
N LYS A 210 -15.45 -1.03 2.05
CA LYS A 210 -15.07 -0.71 3.44
C LYS A 210 -13.96 -1.63 3.99
N PHE A 211 -14.01 -2.93 3.70
CA PHE A 211 -13.04 -3.92 4.17
C PHE A 211 -11.66 -3.78 3.51
N ARG A 212 -11.58 -3.17 2.31
CA ARG A 212 -10.32 -3.00 1.58
C ARG A 212 -9.40 -1.93 2.18
N PHE A 213 -9.95 -0.98 2.96
CA PHE A 213 -9.12 0.06 3.58
C PHE A 213 -8.24 -0.51 4.70
N PRO A 214 -8.74 -1.33 5.65
CA PRO A 214 -7.89 -2.06 6.58
C PRO A 214 -6.91 -3.04 5.89
N GLU A 215 -7.35 -3.75 4.85
CA GLU A 215 -6.46 -4.67 4.09
C GLU A 215 -5.31 -3.92 3.43
N ARG A 216 -5.57 -2.73 2.89
CA ARG A 216 -4.57 -1.88 2.25
C ARG A 216 -3.51 -1.38 3.23
N ASN A 217 -3.87 -1.14 4.50
CA ASN A 217 -2.95 -0.54 5.47
C ASN A 217 -1.68 -1.37 5.71
N ARG A 218 -1.74 -2.69 5.55
CA ARG A 218 -0.57 -3.57 5.64
C ARG A 218 0.48 -3.27 4.56
N ILE A 219 0.07 -2.72 3.42
CA ILE A 219 0.94 -2.29 2.33
C ILE A 219 1.59 -0.95 2.71
N ILE A 220 0.85 -0.05 3.37
CA ILE A 220 1.41 1.23 3.87
C ILE A 220 2.55 0.96 4.84
N SER A 221 2.32 0.16 5.88
CA SER A 221 3.38 -0.22 6.83
C SER A 221 4.43 -1.12 6.16
N GLY A 222 4.02 -2.01 5.26
CA GLY A 222 4.91 -2.95 4.57
C GLY A 222 5.94 -2.26 3.69
N LEU A 223 5.57 -1.14 3.07
CA LEU A 223 6.45 -0.29 2.26
C LEU A 223 7.45 0.52 3.08
N SER A 224 7.21 0.70 4.38
CA SER A 224 7.90 1.71 5.19
C SER A 224 8.83 1.09 6.23
N LYS A 225 9.95 1.77 6.51
CA LYS A 225 10.85 1.39 7.62
C LYS A 225 10.23 1.66 8.99
N GLY A 226 9.42 2.72 9.08
CA GLY A 226 8.65 3.06 10.27
C GLY A 226 7.32 3.74 9.93
N VAL A 227 6.45 3.83 10.92
CA VAL A 227 5.11 4.41 10.82
C VAL A 227 4.97 5.52 11.85
N PHE A 228 4.75 6.74 11.38
CA PHE A 228 4.50 7.91 12.20
C PHE A 228 3.00 8.23 12.27
N ILE A 229 2.46 8.21 13.47
CA ILE A 229 1.07 8.54 13.76
C ILE A 229 0.99 9.95 14.32
N THR A 230 0.23 10.81 13.63
CA THR A 230 0.05 12.18 14.10
C THR A 230 -1.03 12.25 15.20
N GLU A 231 -2.30 12.06 14.86
CA GLU A 231 -3.41 12.03 15.80
C GLU A 231 -4.30 10.84 15.49
N ALA A 232 -4.52 9.95 16.46
CA ALA A 232 -5.42 8.81 16.34
C ALA A 232 -6.37 8.70 17.56
N LYS A 233 -7.66 8.52 17.27
CA LYS A 233 -8.65 8.13 18.28
C LYS A 233 -8.44 6.67 18.70
N GLU A 234 -8.86 6.34 19.92
CA GLU A 234 -8.80 4.98 20.51
C GLU A 234 -9.41 3.87 19.63
N ARG A 235 -10.45 4.17 18.85
CA ARG A 235 -11.06 3.22 17.89
C ARG A 235 -10.95 3.76 16.48
N SER A 236 -9.73 3.86 15.95
CA SER A 236 -9.48 4.38 14.60
C SER A 236 -8.77 3.36 13.72
N GLY A 237 -9.02 3.44 12.41
CA GLY A 237 -8.34 2.59 11.43
C GLY A 237 -6.83 2.82 11.36
N ALA A 238 -6.32 3.94 11.89
CA ALA A 238 -4.90 4.20 12.01
C ALA A 238 -4.23 3.23 13.01
N LEU A 239 -4.92 2.82 14.07
CA LEU A 239 -4.39 1.87 15.05
C LEU A 239 -4.23 0.46 14.48
N ILE A 240 -5.09 0.06 13.53
CA ILE A 240 -4.92 -1.21 12.79
C ILE A 240 -3.58 -1.21 12.04
N THR A 241 -3.18 -0.06 11.46
CA THR A 241 -1.89 0.08 10.80
C THR A 241 -0.73 -0.10 11.78
N VAL A 242 -0.91 0.28 13.06
CA VAL A 242 0.11 0.08 14.11
C VAL A 242 0.28 -1.38 14.42
N ASP A 243 -0.81 -2.10 14.64
CA ASP A 243 -0.75 -3.54 14.91
C ASP A 243 -0.05 -4.27 13.75
N GLN A 244 -0.36 -3.88 12.51
CA GLN A 244 0.30 -4.40 11.31
C GLN A 244 1.78 -4.00 11.25
N ALA A 245 2.13 -2.78 11.62
CA ALA A 245 3.52 -2.30 11.64
C ALA A 245 4.38 -3.06 12.67
N LEU A 246 3.84 -3.28 13.88
CA LEU A 246 4.50 -4.06 14.92
C LEU A 246 4.70 -5.51 14.48
N GLN A 247 3.69 -6.14 13.88
CA GLN A 247 3.80 -7.49 13.31
C GLN A 247 4.85 -7.60 12.19
N GLN A 248 5.12 -6.50 11.49
CA GLN A 248 6.11 -6.40 10.42
C GLN A 248 7.49 -5.92 10.92
N ASN A 249 7.69 -5.84 12.24
CA ASN A 249 8.91 -5.33 12.87
C ASN A 249 9.30 -3.94 12.35
N ARG A 250 8.33 -3.03 12.26
CA ARG A 250 8.55 -1.62 11.91
C ARG A 250 8.58 -0.76 13.15
N ASN A 251 9.40 0.29 13.14
CA ASN A 251 9.35 1.31 14.19
C ASN A 251 8.00 2.02 14.16
N VAL A 252 7.42 2.23 15.34
CA VAL A 252 6.15 2.96 15.49
C VAL A 252 6.43 4.22 16.29
N TYR A 253 6.15 5.35 15.65
CA TYR A 253 6.37 6.67 16.19
C TYR A 253 5.02 7.35 16.41
N VAL A 254 4.82 8.00 17.55
CA VAL A 254 3.55 8.65 17.87
C VAL A 254 3.76 10.01 18.49
N LEU A 255 2.92 10.98 18.10
CA LEU A 255 2.91 12.25 18.80
C LEU A 255 2.30 12.12 20.19
N PRO A 256 2.86 12.82 21.20
CA PRO A 256 2.21 12.94 22.50
C PRO A 256 0.92 13.76 22.37
N GLY A 257 0.12 13.74 23.43
CA GLY A 257 -1.06 14.59 23.51
C GLY A 257 -1.64 14.62 24.91
N ASP A 258 -2.66 15.45 25.08
CA ASP A 258 -3.42 15.57 26.32
C ASP A 258 -4.25 14.29 26.55
N ILE A 259 -4.28 13.80 27.80
CA ILE A 259 -5.04 12.60 28.22
C ILE A 259 -6.56 12.75 28.04
N TYR A 260 -7.07 13.99 28.04
CA TYR A 260 -8.47 14.33 27.82
C TYR A 260 -8.78 14.59 26.35
N ASN A 261 -7.77 14.77 25.48
CA ASN A 261 -7.99 14.99 24.06
C ASN A 261 -8.35 13.65 23.36
N PRO A 262 -9.59 13.48 22.86
CA PRO A 262 -10.00 12.23 22.24
C PRO A 262 -9.25 11.92 20.94
N TYR A 263 -8.63 12.93 20.30
CA TYR A 263 -7.86 12.76 19.07
C TYR A 263 -6.45 12.20 19.30
N THR A 264 -5.94 12.24 20.54
CA THR A 264 -4.61 11.71 20.90
C THR A 264 -4.68 10.52 21.86
N LYS A 265 -5.87 10.17 22.36
CA LYS A 265 -6.05 9.02 23.26
C LYS A 265 -5.53 7.70 22.67
N GLY A 266 -5.70 7.48 21.36
CA GLY A 266 -5.14 6.30 20.68
C GLY A 266 -3.61 6.31 20.69
N ASN A 267 -2.97 7.46 20.48
CA ASN A 267 -1.52 7.60 20.55
C ASN A 267 -1.02 7.22 21.95
N LEU A 268 -1.65 7.74 23.01
CA LEU A 268 -1.26 7.46 24.39
C LEU A 268 -1.32 5.98 24.74
N LEU A 269 -2.33 5.25 24.24
CA LEU A 269 -2.40 3.80 24.40
C LEU A 269 -1.24 3.09 23.70
N ARG A 270 -0.87 3.52 22.48
CA ARG A 270 0.27 2.96 21.76
C ARG A 270 1.59 3.23 22.47
N ILE A 271 1.74 4.38 23.12
CA ILE A 271 2.90 4.68 23.98
C ILE A 271 3.00 3.66 25.11
N GLN A 272 1.88 3.33 25.77
CA GLN A 272 1.86 2.30 26.82
C GLN A 272 2.22 0.91 26.31
N GLU A 273 1.98 0.64 25.02
CA GLU A 273 2.33 -0.61 24.34
C GLU A 273 3.74 -0.61 23.74
N GLY A 274 4.54 0.45 23.96
CA GLY A 274 5.94 0.53 23.56
C GLY A 274 6.22 1.31 22.26
N ALA A 275 5.24 2.02 21.70
CA ALA A 275 5.50 2.96 20.62
C ALA A 275 6.38 4.14 21.10
N GLU A 276 7.26 4.62 20.24
CA GLU A 276 8.18 5.70 20.58
C GLU A 276 7.47 7.07 20.55
N ILE A 277 7.63 7.83 21.63
CA ILE A 277 7.12 9.20 21.73
C ILE A 277 8.02 10.13 20.93
N ILE A 278 7.41 10.93 20.06
CA ILE A 278 8.14 11.90 19.23
C ILE A 278 7.93 13.32 19.74
N LEU A 279 9.02 13.96 20.15
CA LEU A 279 9.04 15.35 20.59
C LEU A 279 9.65 16.27 19.54
N SER A 280 10.46 15.72 18.62
CA SER A 280 11.07 16.44 17.50
C SER A 280 11.29 15.54 16.29
N GLU A 281 11.58 16.12 15.13
CA GLU A 281 11.89 15.38 13.91
C GLU A 281 13.11 14.47 14.07
N LYS A 282 14.03 14.83 14.99
CA LYS A 282 15.28 14.09 15.26
C LYS A 282 15.01 12.69 15.78
N ASP A 283 13.94 12.52 16.56
CA ASP A 283 13.56 11.24 17.16
C ASP A 283 13.22 10.21 16.08
N ILE A 284 12.66 10.65 14.95
CA ILE A 284 12.42 9.80 13.78
C ILE A 284 13.69 9.69 12.92
N MET A 285 14.37 10.81 12.66
CA MET A 285 15.50 10.87 11.73
C MET A 285 16.68 9.98 12.13
N LYS A 286 16.88 9.71 13.42
CA LYS A 286 17.94 8.82 13.92
C LYS A 286 17.91 7.43 13.27
N ASP A 287 16.73 6.97 12.83
CA ASP A 287 16.53 5.65 12.21
C ASP A 287 16.68 5.65 10.68
N TYR A 288 16.86 6.83 10.07
CA TYR A 288 17.01 7.03 8.63
C TYR A 288 18.36 7.63 8.23
N CYS A 289 19.06 8.25 9.17
CA CYS A 289 20.39 8.81 8.98
C CYS A 289 21.49 7.78 9.32
N GLN A 290 21.61 6.75 8.48
CA GLN A 290 22.80 5.90 8.38
C GLN A 290 23.42 6.04 6.98
#